data_AF-A0A524DK70-F1
#
_entry.id   AF-A0A524DK70-F1
#
_cell.length_a   1.000
_cell.length_b   1.000
_cell.length_c   1.000
_cell.angle_alpha   90.00
_cell.angle_beta   90.00
_cell.angle_gamma   90.00
#
_symmetry.space_group_name_H-M   'P 1'
#
loop_
_entity.id
_entity.type
_entity.pdbx_description
1 polymer ?
#
loop_
_entity_poly.entity_id
_entity_poly.type
_entity_poly.pdbx_seq_one_letter_code
_entity_poly.pdbx_strand_id
1 'polypeptide(L)'
;MGFKKMKKAYNASAKIMEKRMEKERPEDFQILKKVSKSSIVIVKGTYDKVELVLDLINIPYLLIDSNQFNQIELNPNQILIINCPGNGMEESLTKIKDFVKQGGFLFTTDWALSTILEQIFPDFLKYNQRPTQDDCVAVEIVDKNNKFLEGIFKADEKPIWWLESSSYPIQILDPKKVQILVKSEEMKQKYGQDPIVITFNYGDGGTVLHMTSHYYLQRSELRTNRHMKSAADYAMEEMAFSKEEVMEIEKELNGVSLGEAESAYSTTQFLGNVIIEQQKKVNKRLTKKKSVENKESK
;
A
#
# COMPACT_ATOMS: atom_id res chain seq x y z
N MET A 1 -0.46 22.67 3.28
CA MET A 1 -1.71 22.75 4.06
C MET A 1 -2.42 21.38 4.24
N GLY A 2 -2.08 20.33 3.46
CA GLY A 2 -2.82 19.06 3.42
C GLY A 2 -2.63 18.07 4.59
N PHE A 3 -1.42 17.86 5.13
CA PHE A 3 -1.22 16.76 6.08
C PHE A 3 -1.91 16.94 7.45
N LYS A 4 -1.89 18.14 8.03
CA LYS A 4 -2.52 18.35 9.35
C LYS A 4 -4.02 18.03 9.34
N LYS A 5 -4.71 18.31 8.21
CA LYS A 5 -6.12 17.97 8.04
C LYS A 5 -6.29 16.45 7.83
N MET A 6 -5.47 15.83 6.98
CA MET A 6 -5.50 14.39 6.75
C MET A 6 -5.14 13.55 7.98
N LYS A 7 -4.27 14.06 8.86
CA LYS A 7 -3.87 13.35 10.10
C LYS A 7 -5.09 12.97 10.94
N LYS A 8 -6.11 13.83 10.99
CA LYS A 8 -7.35 13.54 11.72
C LYS A 8 -8.14 12.40 11.08
N ALA A 9 -8.28 12.42 9.75
CA ALA A 9 -8.92 11.35 8.99
C ALA A 9 -8.17 10.01 9.14
N TYR A 10 -6.85 10.02 9.10
CA TYR A 10 -6.03 8.84 9.35
C TYR A 10 -6.13 8.33 10.79
N ASN A 11 -6.18 9.20 11.79
CA ASN A 11 -6.38 8.77 13.18
C ASN A 11 -7.75 8.08 13.36
N ALA A 12 -8.82 8.68 12.81
CA ALA A 12 -10.15 8.08 12.78
C ALA A 12 -10.11 6.70 12.11
N SER A 13 -9.50 6.63 10.94
CA SER A 13 -9.43 5.42 10.12
C SER A 13 -8.59 4.32 10.75
N ALA A 14 -7.47 4.66 11.38
CA ALA A 14 -6.64 3.72 12.12
C ALA A 14 -7.42 3.07 13.26
N LYS A 15 -8.26 3.84 13.98
CA LYS A 15 -9.13 3.30 15.04
C LYS A 15 -10.26 2.43 14.52
N ILE A 16 -10.87 2.82 13.40
CA ILE A 16 -11.84 1.97 12.70
C ILE A 16 -11.17 0.65 12.26
N MET A 17 -10.00 0.71 11.63
CA MET A 17 -9.23 -0.46 11.21
C MET A 17 -8.87 -1.37 12.38
N GLU A 18 -8.37 -0.80 13.47
CA GLU A 18 -7.98 -1.52 14.69
C GLU A 18 -9.17 -2.32 15.26
N LYS A 19 -10.29 -1.64 15.54
CA LYS A 19 -11.49 -2.27 16.11
C LYS A 19 -12.08 -3.32 15.18
N ARG A 20 -12.19 -3.01 13.89
CA ARG A 20 -12.76 -3.94 12.91
C ARG A 20 -11.91 -5.19 12.77
N MET A 21 -10.58 -5.04 12.67
CA MET A 21 -9.67 -6.18 12.54
C MET A 21 -9.65 -7.03 13.82
N GLU A 22 -9.72 -6.42 15.00
CA GLU A 22 -9.84 -7.14 16.27
C GLU A 22 -11.09 -8.04 16.32
N LYS A 23 -12.21 -7.55 15.80
CA LYS A 23 -13.50 -8.25 15.75
C LYS A 23 -13.56 -9.31 14.65
N GLU A 24 -13.17 -8.95 13.43
CA GLU A 24 -13.40 -9.77 12.23
C GLU A 24 -12.20 -10.64 11.85
N ARG A 25 -10.97 -10.20 12.13
CA ARG A 25 -9.71 -10.85 11.72
C ARG A 25 -8.69 -10.88 12.87
N PRO A 26 -9.03 -11.46 14.04
CA PRO A 26 -8.19 -11.37 15.25
C PRO A 26 -6.78 -11.95 15.06
N GLU A 27 -6.63 -13.02 14.28
CA GLU A 27 -5.31 -13.60 13.99
C GLU A 27 -4.41 -12.64 13.21
N ASP A 28 -4.97 -11.98 12.19
CA ASP A 28 -4.26 -10.99 11.38
C ASP A 28 -3.89 -9.76 12.21
N PHE A 29 -4.78 -9.33 13.11
CA PHE A 29 -4.49 -8.26 14.05
C PHE A 29 -3.31 -8.59 14.97
N GLN A 30 -3.23 -9.83 15.44
CA GLN A 30 -2.09 -10.29 16.25
C GLN A 30 -0.79 -10.36 15.45
N ILE A 31 -0.84 -10.72 14.17
CA ILE A 31 0.33 -10.66 13.28
C ILE A 31 0.81 -9.22 13.15
N LEU A 32 -0.11 -8.29 12.88
CA LEU A 32 0.20 -6.87 12.70
C LEU A 32 0.83 -6.26 13.97
N LYS A 33 0.34 -6.60 15.16
CA LYS A 33 0.91 -6.17 16.45
C LYS A 33 2.32 -6.71 16.74
N LYS A 34 2.73 -7.80 16.10
CA LYS A 34 4.04 -8.45 16.30
C LYS A 34 5.11 -8.01 15.31
N VAL A 35 4.77 -7.10 14.40
CA VAL A 35 5.72 -6.58 13.40
C VAL A 35 6.87 -5.88 14.12
N SER A 36 8.10 -6.26 13.80
CA SER A 36 9.31 -5.66 14.36
C SER A 36 9.80 -4.50 13.48
N LYS A 37 10.57 -3.58 14.08
CA LYS A 37 11.23 -2.49 13.33
C LYS A 37 12.07 -2.97 12.15
N SER A 38 12.70 -4.14 12.28
CA SER A 38 13.53 -4.73 11.22
C SER A 38 12.71 -5.41 10.12
N SER A 39 11.39 -5.54 10.26
CA SER A 39 10.54 -6.19 9.24
C SER A 39 10.28 -5.30 8.03
N ILE A 40 10.38 -3.97 8.20
CA ILE A 40 10.07 -2.98 7.17
C ILE A 40 11.21 -1.98 7.09
N VAL A 41 11.78 -1.84 5.90
CA VAL A 41 12.76 -0.81 5.57
C VAL A 41 12.10 0.17 4.60
N ILE A 42 12.18 1.46 4.89
CA ILE A 42 11.65 2.52 4.05
C ILE A 42 12.81 3.40 3.59
N VAL A 43 12.98 3.52 2.28
CA VAL A 43 13.83 4.55 1.67
C VAL A 43 13.00 5.81 1.54
N LYS A 44 13.45 6.88 2.18
CA LYS A 44 12.80 8.18 2.15
C LYS A 44 12.61 8.68 0.73
N GLY A 45 11.44 9.23 0.49
CA GLY A 45 11.09 9.93 -0.73
C GLY A 45 11.03 11.44 -0.50
N THR A 46 11.02 12.18 -1.60
CA THR A 46 10.77 13.64 -1.56
C THR A 46 9.29 13.93 -1.50
N TYR A 47 8.49 13.14 -2.23
CA TYR A 47 7.09 13.45 -2.47
C TYR A 47 6.14 12.52 -1.70
N ASP A 48 6.48 11.24 -1.60
CA ASP A 48 5.68 10.27 -0.86
C ASP A 48 6.25 9.99 0.54
N LYS A 49 5.34 9.69 1.48
CA LYS A 49 5.64 9.53 2.91
C LYS A 49 4.84 8.41 3.56
N VAL A 50 5.00 7.19 3.04
CA VAL A 50 4.33 5.98 3.56
C VAL A 50 4.60 5.78 5.07
N GLU A 51 5.79 6.18 5.55
CA GLU A 51 6.18 6.09 6.96
C GLU A 51 5.19 6.79 7.90
N LEU A 52 4.57 7.88 7.45
CA LEU A 52 3.59 8.62 8.26
C LEU A 52 2.27 7.85 8.38
N VAL A 53 1.91 7.04 7.38
CA VAL A 53 0.77 6.10 7.51
C VAL A 53 1.10 5.00 8.51
N LEU A 54 2.32 4.46 8.49
CA LEU A 54 2.74 3.45 9.46
C LEU A 54 2.77 3.98 10.90
N ASP A 55 3.21 5.21 11.12
CA ASP A 55 3.14 5.87 12.43
C ASP A 55 1.69 5.91 12.94
N LEU A 56 0.73 6.23 12.08
CA LEU A 56 -0.70 6.32 12.41
C LEU A 56 -1.30 4.97 12.83
N ILE A 57 -0.85 3.86 12.23
CA ILE A 57 -1.28 2.50 12.59
C ILE A 57 -0.34 1.81 13.60
N ASN A 58 0.60 2.57 14.20
CA ASN A 58 1.56 2.10 15.20
C ASN A 58 2.44 0.92 14.74
N ILE A 59 2.87 0.93 13.48
CA ILE A 59 3.76 -0.10 12.93
C ILE A 59 5.20 0.40 12.89
N PRO A 60 6.14 -0.32 13.52
CA PRO A 60 7.54 0.10 13.53
C PRO A 60 8.23 -0.19 12.19
N TYR A 61 9.12 0.71 11.78
CA TYR A 61 9.92 0.61 10.56
C TYR A 61 11.32 1.18 10.76
N LEU A 62 12.25 0.80 9.87
CA LEU A 62 13.55 1.44 9.70
C LEU A 62 13.48 2.42 8.54
N LEU A 63 13.63 3.71 8.82
CA LEU A 63 13.68 4.77 7.81
C LEU A 63 15.12 5.14 7.49
N ILE A 64 15.47 5.14 6.20
CA ILE A 64 16.81 5.46 5.71
C ILE A 64 16.76 6.45 4.55
N ASP A 65 17.84 7.20 4.39
CA ASP A 65 18.10 8.00 3.20
C ASP A 65 18.69 7.12 2.07
N SER A 66 18.53 7.51 0.80
CA SER A 66 19.00 6.71 -0.34
C SER A 66 20.52 6.44 -0.31
N ASN A 67 21.31 7.42 0.16
CA ASN A 67 22.76 7.29 0.32
C ASN A 67 23.19 6.26 1.40
N GLN A 68 22.27 5.84 2.28
CA GLN A 68 22.51 4.81 3.29
C GLN A 68 22.15 3.41 2.79
N PHE A 69 21.43 3.29 1.66
CA PHE A 69 20.87 2.02 1.20
C PHE A 69 21.94 0.95 0.94
N ASN A 70 23.08 1.33 0.36
CA ASN A 70 24.16 0.38 0.09
C ASN A 70 24.86 -0.12 1.37
N GLN A 71 24.73 0.59 2.49
CA GLN A 71 25.36 0.26 3.77
C GLN A 71 24.56 -0.75 4.61
N ILE A 72 23.28 -0.95 4.32
CA ILE A 72 22.42 -1.88 5.06
C ILE A 72 22.37 -3.26 4.41
N GLU A 73 22.22 -4.32 5.18
CA GLU A 73 21.91 -5.64 4.62
C GLU A 73 20.39 -5.82 4.50
N LEU A 74 19.94 -6.30 3.36
CA LEU A 74 18.53 -6.64 3.15
C LEU A 74 18.33 -8.13 3.42
N ASN A 75 17.31 -8.44 4.22
CA ASN A 75 16.87 -9.78 4.51
C ASN A 75 15.60 -10.09 3.68
N PRO A 76 15.53 -11.20 2.92
CA PRO A 76 14.40 -11.53 2.05
C PRO A 76 13.07 -11.78 2.79
N ASN A 77 13.05 -11.72 4.12
CA ASN A 77 11.82 -11.72 4.91
C ASN A 77 11.23 -10.32 5.11
N GLN A 78 11.93 -9.26 4.69
CA GLN A 78 11.52 -7.88 4.89
C GLN A 78 10.56 -7.40 3.80
N ILE A 79 9.92 -6.27 4.11
CA ILE A 79 9.33 -5.35 3.13
C ILE A 79 10.31 -4.21 2.93
N LEU A 80 10.68 -3.95 1.67
CA LEU A 80 11.39 -2.76 1.25
C LEU A 80 10.38 -1.82 0.58
N ILE A 81 10.16 -0.65 1.17
CA ILE A 81 9.34 0.42 0.60
C ILE A 81 10.29 1.49 0.05
N ILE A 82 10.15 1.86 -1.22
CA ILE A 82 10.87 2.97 -1.84
C ILE A 82 9.83 4.03 -2.20
N ASN A 83 9.80 5.10 -1.40
CA ASN A 83 8.93 6.23 -1.68
C ASN A 83 9.42 7.00 -2.91
N CYS A 84 8.47 7.60 -3.64
CA CYS A 84 8.75 8.49 -4.77
C CYS A 84 9.76 9.61 -4.41
N PRO A 85 10.81 9.87 -5.22
CA PRO A 85 10.98 9.39 -6.60
C PRO A 85 11.89 8.16 -6.79
N GLY A 86 12.53 7.66 -5.73
CA GLY A 86 13.54 6.59 -5.84
C GLY A 86 14.87 7.02 -6.47
N ASN A 87 15.17 8.31 -6.55
CA ASN A 87 16.42 8.84 -7.14
C ASN A 87 17.66 8.53 -6.28
N GLY A 88 18.82 8.47 -6.94
CA GLY A 88 20.11 8.23 -6.25
C GLY A 88 20.29 6.78 -5.81
N MET A 89 19.63 5.85 -6.50
CA MET A 89 19.65 4.42 -6.23
C MET A 89 20.11 3.58 -7.43
N GLU A 90 20.70 4.21 -8.44
CA GLU A 90 21.16 3.60 -9.69
C GLU A 90 22.19 2.49 -9.41
N GLU A 91 23.09 2.73 -8.46
CA GLU A 91 24.08 1.74 -8.00
C GLU A 91 23.47 0.59 -7.18
N SER A 92 22.22 0.76 -6.72
CA SER A 92 21.51 -0.18 -5.84
C SER A 92 20.56 -1.11 -6.57
N LEU A 93 20.36 -0.93 -7.89
CA LEU A 93 19.38 -1.67 -8.68
C LEU A 93 19.58 -3.19 -8.63
N THR A 94 20.82 -3.66 -8.76
CA THR A 94 21.15 -5.09 -8.65
C THR A 94 20.77 -5.64 -7.27
N LYS A 95 21.11 -4.92 -6.21
CA LYS A 95 20.79 -5.31 -4.82
C LYS A 95 19.28 -5.39 -4.57
N ILE A 96 18.51 -4.45 -5.12
CA ILE A 96 17.04 -4.45 -5.04
C ILE A 96 16.48 -5.67 -5.79
N LYS A 97 16.96 -5.91 -7.02
CA LYS A 97 16.52 -7.06 -7.83
C LYS A 97 16.82 -8.38 -7.14
N ASP A 98 18.01 -8.52 -6.54
CA ASP A 98 18.41 -9.73 -5.82
C ASP A 98 17.61 -9.93 -4.53
N PHE A 99 17.31 -8.86 -3.79
CA PHE A 99 16.43 -8.92 -2.63
C PHE A 99 15.05 -9.47 -3.00
N VAL A 100 14.44 -8.95 -4.07
CA VAL A 100 13.15 -9.48 -4.56
C VAL A 100 13.32 -10.93 -5.00
N LYS A 101 14.35 -11.24 -5.80
CA LYS A 101 14.60 -12.60 -6.28
C LYS A 101 14.70 -13.63 -5.15
N GLN A 102 15.22 -13.26 -3.99
CA GLN A 102 15.37 -14.14 -2.82
C GLN A 102 14.10 -14.26 -1.95
N GLY A 103 13.01 -13.59 -2.35
CA GLY A 103 11.71 -13.65 -1.70
C GLY A 103 11.27 -12.40 -0.95
N GLY A 104 12.05 -11.32 -1.05
CA GLY A 104 11.72 -10.02 -0.49
C GLY A 104 10.44 -9.42 -1.09
N PHE A 105 9.80 -8.54 -0.33
CA PHE A 105 8.66 -7.76 -0.80
C PHE A 105 9.12 -6.35 -1.15
N LEU A 106 8.98 -5.94 -2.40
CA LEU A 106 9.30 -4.59 -2.86
C LEU A 106 8.00 -3.81 -3.10
N PHE A 107 7.85 -2.69 -2.41
CA PHE A 107 6.78 -1.72 -2.63
C PHE A 107 7.38 -0.40 -3.13
N THR A 108 6.94 0.09 -4.28
CA THR A 108 7.40 1.35 -4.87
C THR A 108 6.24 2.25 -5.26
N THR A 109 6.46 3.57 -5.30
CA THR A 109 5.43 4.54 -5.69
C THR A 109 5.89 5.47 -6.79
N ASP A 110 4.95 5.76 -7.70
CA ASP A 110 5.02 6.77 -8.76
C ASP A 110 6.31 6.74 -9.61
N TRP A 111 7.19 7.75 -9.52
CA TRP A 111 8.37 7.87 -10.41
C TRP A 111 9.37 6.72 -10.28
N ALA A 112 9.30 5.98 -9.16
CA ALA A 112 10.02 4.72 -8.97
C ALA A 112 9.70 3.68 -10.06
N LEU A 113 8.60 3.86 -10.79
CA LEU A 113 8.31 3.14 -12.03
C LEU A 113 9.49 3.18 -13.01
N SER A 114 9.95 4.39 -13.35
CA SER A 114 10.99 4.60 -14.36
C SER A 114 12.40 4.47 -13.79
N THR A 115 12.61 4.96 -12.57
CA THR A 115 13.94 5.05 -11.94
C THR A 115 14.39 3.71 -11.37
N ILE A 116 13.45 2.85 -10.93
CA ILE A 116 13.73 1.54 -10.36
C ILE A 116 13.15 0.43 -11.23
N LEU A 117 11.82 0.33 -11.34
CA LEU A 117 11.18 -0.90 -11.84
C LEU A 117 11.48 -1.17 -13.31
N GLU A 118 11.42 -0.16 -14.17
CA GLU A 118 11.76 -0.27 -15.59
C GLU A 118 13.23 -0.69 -15.78
N GLN A 119 14.13 -0.27 -14.88
CA GLN A 119 15.54 -0.66 -14.94
C GLN A 119 15.75 -2.14 -14.55
N ILE A 120 15.04 -2.63 -13.53
CA ILE A 120 15.23 -4.01 -13.04
C ILE A 120 14.32 -5.04 -13.71
N PHE A 121 13.20 -4.63 -14.29
CA PHE A 121 12.20 -5.44 -15.00
C PHE A 121 11.75 -4.82 -16.35
N PRO A 122 12.68 -4.55 -17.29
CA PRO A 122 12.40 -3.79 -18.51
C PRO A 122 11.37 -4.43 -19.45
N ASP A 123 11.19 -5.76 -19.38
CA ASP A 123 10.24 -6.50 -20.22
C ASP A 123 8.84 -6.61 -19.59
N PHE A 124 8.65 -6.16 -18.34
CA PHE A 124 7.38 -6.37 -17.62
C PHE A 124 6.47 -5.15 -17.75
N LEU A 125 7.07 -3.97 -17.64
CA LEU A 125 6.35 -2.71 -17.51
C LEU A 125 7.29 -1.54 -17.84
N LYS A 126 6.71 -0.41 -18.20
CA LYS A 126 7.42 0.85 -18.42
C LYS A 126 6.54 2.06 -18.16
N TYR A 127 7.13 3.22 -17.99
CA TYR A 127 6.40 4.48 -18.05
C TYR A 127 5.95 4.77 -19.49
N ASN A 128 4.69 5.17 -19.67
CA ASN A 128 4.13 5.51 -20.98
C ASN A 128 4.65 6.84 -21.58
N GLN A 129 5.57 7.54 -20.89
CA GLN A 129 6.11 8.84 -21.29
C GLN A 129 5.07 9.97 -21.37
N ARG A 130 3.90 9.80 -20.75
CA ARG A 130 2.83 10.80 -20.69
C ARG A 130 2.38 11.01 -19.24
N PRO A 131 2.84 12.08 -18.59
CA PRO A 131 2.53 12.31 -17.19
C PRO A 131 1.07 12.71 -17.00
N THR A 132 0.54 12.49 -15.80
CA THR A 132 -0.78 12.98 -15.39
C THR A 132 -0.76 14.48 -15.07
N GLN A 133 -1.94 15.09 -15.03
CA GLN A 133 -2.16 16.40 -14.40
C GLN A 133 -2.64 16.21 -12.95
N ASP A 134 -2.78 17.30 -12.19
CA ASP A 134 -3.49 17.27 -10.89
C ASP A 134 -4.96 16.94 -11.17
N ASP A 135 -5.37 15.71 -10.85
CA ASP A 135 -6.65 15.14 -11.27
C ASP A 135 -7.14 14.09 -10.27
N CYS A 136 -8.44 13.83 -10.27
CA CYS A 136 -9.07 12.81 -9.45
C CYS A 136 -9.87 11.89 -10.35
N VAL A 137 -9.52 10.60 -10.36
CA VAL A 137 -10.14 9.60 -11.24
C VAL A 137 -10.90 8.54 -10.46
N ALA A 138 -12.03 8.08 -10.97
CA ALA A 138 -12.70 6.92 -10.42
C ALA A 138 -11.88 5.65 -10.70
N VAL A 139 -11.77 4.77 -9.69
CA VAL A 139 -11.05 3.50 -9.81
C VAL A 139 -11.95 2.30 -9.52
N GLU A 140 -11.55 1.16 -10.03
CA GLU A 140 -12.24 -0.12 -9.87
C GLU A 140 -11.26 -1.23 -9.48
N ILE A 141 -11.73 -2.12 -8.61
CA ILE A 141 -10.97 -3.30 -8.19
C ILE A 141 -11.10 -4.38 -9.25
N VAL A 142 -9.96 -4.88 -9.72
CA VAL A 142 -9.91 -5.96 -10.69
C VAL A 142 -9.91 -7.32 -10.01
N ASP A 143 -9.03 -7.53 -9.03
CA ASP A 143 -8.94 -8.80 -8.29
C ASP A 143 -9.55 -8.68 -6.89
N LYS A 144 -10.87 -8.92 -6.81
CA LYS A 144 -11.62 -8.88 -5.54
C LYS A 144 -11.21 -9.95 -4.54
N ASN A 145 -10.50 -11.01 -4.98
CA ASN A 145 -10.03 -12.08 -4.10
C ASN A 145 -8.61 -11.84 -3.61
N ASN A 146 -7.94 -10.80 -4.09
CA ASN A 146 -6.59 -10.48 -3.66
C ASN A 146 -6.57 -10.10 -2.18
N LYS A 147 -5.72 -10.76 -1.40
CA LYS A 147 -5.61 -10.53 0.04
C LYS A 147 -5.12 -9.13 0.39
N PHE A 148 -4.44 -8.43 -0.51
CA PHE A 148 -4.09 -7.02 -0.29
C PHE A 148 -5.33 -6.12 -0.27
N LEU A 149 -6.39 -6.49 -0.97
CA LEU A 149 -7.62 -5.68 -1.09
C LEU A 149 -8.74 -6.08 -0.12
N GLU A 150 -8.48 -7.06 0.75
CA GLU A 150 -9.49 -7.58 1.67
C GLU A 150 -9.98 -6.50 2.65
N GLY A 151 -11.30 -6.25 2.63
CA GLY A 151 -11.97 -5.32 3.53
C GLY A 151 -11.87 -3.84 3.15
N ILE A 152 -11.22 -3.49 2.04
CA ILE A 152 -10.98 -2.09 1.66
C ILE A 152 -12.22 -1.39 1.08
N PHE A 153 -12.94 -2.07 0.19
CA PHE A 153 -14.05 -1.47 -0.56
C PHE A 153 -15.26 -2.40 -0.52
N LYS A 154 -16.47 -1.83 -0.47
CA LYS A 154 -17.69 -2.63 -0.64
C LYS A 154 -17.89 -2.96 -2.12
N ALA A 155 -18.57 -4.07 -2.40
CA ALA A 155 -18.94 -4.42 -3.76
C ALA A 155 -19.80 -3.28 -4.34
N ASP A 156 -19.46 -2.83 -5.56
CA ASP A 156 -20.15 -1.83 -6.38
C ASP A 156 -19.79 -0.35 -6.16
N GLU A 157 -18.85 -0.04 -5.26
CA GLU A 157 -18.32 1.33 -5.10
C GLU A 157 -17.25 1.67 -6.15
N LYS A 158 -17.22 2.95 -6.56
CA LYS A 158 -16.18 3.54 -7.43
C LYS A 158 -15.39 4.58 -6.64
N PRO A 159 -14.43 4.16 -5.81
CA PRO A 159 -13.60 5.08 -5.04
C PRO A 159 -12.83 6.03 -5.97
N ILE A 160 -12.47 7.19 -5.43
CA ILE A 160 -11.70 8.22 -6.15
C ILE A 160 -10.22 8.09 -5.78
N TRP A 161 -9.37 8.12 -6.79
CA TRP A 161 -7.92 8.14 -6.66
C TRP A 161 -7.36 9.47 -7.14
N TRP A 162 -6.49 10.07 -6.33
CA TRP A 162 -5.83 11.31 -6.69
C TRP A 162 -4.54 11.04 -7.47
N LEU A 163 -4.44 11.67 -8.64
CA LEU A 163 -3.25 11.73 -9.47
C LEU A 163 -2.59 13.09 -9.22
N GLU A 164 -1.36 13.10 -8.73
CA GLU A 164 -0.63 14.35 -8.62
C GLU A 164 -0.21 14.84 -10.02
N SER A 165 0.06 16.14 -10.13
CA SER A 165 0.73 16.66 -11.32
C SER A 165 2.06 15.92 -11.53
N SER A 166 2.20 15.31 -12.70
CA SER A 166 3.35 14.51 -13.12
C SER A 166 3.46 13.09 -12.55
N SER A 167 2.38 12.44 -12.13
CA SER A 167 2.42 10.99 -11.87
C SER A 167 2.64 10.18 -13.15
N TYR A 168 3.23 8.99 -13.03
CA TYR A 168 3.66 8.17 -14.16
C TYR A 168 2.71 6.98 -14.40
N PRO A 169 1.86 7.02 -15.45
CA PRO A 169 0.98 5.90 -15.77
C PRO A 169 1.78 4.67 -16.23
N ILE A 170 1.33 3.51 -15.76
CA ILE A 170 2.01 2.23 -15.96
C ILE A 170 1.57 1.60 -17.28
N GLN A 171 2.50 1.40 -18.21
CA GLN A 171 2.27 0.54 -19.36
C GLN A 171 2.74 -0.88 -19.03
N ILE A 172 1.84 -1.86 -19.14
CA ILE A 172 2.18 -3.29 -18.98
C ILE A 172 2.69 -3.84 -20.30
N LEU A 173 3.86 -4.48 -20.26
CA LEU A 173 4.51 -5.12 -21.41
C LEU A 173 4.31 -6.64 -21.40
N ASP A 174 4.30 -7.26 -20.22
CA ASP A 174 3.98 -8.69 -20.05
C ASP A 174 2.73 -8.90 -19.18
N PRO A 175 1.54 -8.98 -19.79
CA PRO A 175 0.28 -9.19 -19.04
C PRO A 175 0.14 -10.60 -18.46
N LYS A 176 1.02 -11.55 -18.80
CA LYS A 176 1.04 -12.89 -18.17
C LYS A 176 1.78 -12.87 -16.84
N LYS A 177 2.68 -11.90 -16.64
CA LYS A 177 3.48 -11.76 -15.43
C LYS A 177 2.93 -10.70 -14.49
N VAL A 178 2.41 -9.60 -15.04
CA VAL A 178 1.92 -8.46 -14.27
C VAL A 178 0.42 -8.53 -14.07
N GLN A 179 0.01 -8.54 -12.81
CA GLN A 179 -1.39 -8.50 -12.41
C GLN A 179 -1.80 -7.07 -12.05
N ILE A 180 -2.94 -6.63 -12.58
CA ILE A 180 -3.57 -5.38 -12.18
C ILE A 180 -4.49 -5.66 -10.98
N LEU A 181 -4.32 -4.91 -9.90
CA LEU A 181 -5.16 -4.98 -8.71
C LEU A 181 -6.28 -3.93 -8.75
N VAL A 182 -5.93 -2.71 -9.15
CA VAL A 182 -6.83 -1.56 -9.26
C VAL A 182 -6.57 -0.86 -10.59
N LYS A 183 -7.64 -0.49 -11.29
CA LYS A 183 -7.55 0.24 -12.57
C LYS A 183 -8.49 1.44 -12.64
N SER A 184 -8.29 2.31 -13.62
CA SER A 184 -9.14 3.47 -13.89
C SER A 184 -9.36 3.66 -15.39
N GLU A 185 -10.61 3.49 -15.83
CA GLU A 185 -10.98 3.79 -17.21
C GLU A 185 -10.89 5.31 -17.51
N GLU A 186 -11.15 6.17 -16.52
CA GLU A 186 -10.98 7.62 -16.66
C GLU A 186 -9.51 7.99 -16.89
N MET A 187 -8.58 7.38 -16.14
CA MET A 187 -7.14 7.60 -16.36
C MET A 187 -6.71 7.14 -17.75
N LYS A 188 -7.26 6.03 -18.25
CA LYS A 188 -6.95 5.54 -19.60
C LYS A 188 -7.38 6.49 -20.69
N GLN A 189 -8.61 7.02 -20.60
CA GLN A 189 -9.12 7.96 -21.58
C GLN A 189 -8.30 9.26 -21.59
N LYS A 190 -7.92 9.75 -20.41
CA LYS A 190 -7.19 11.03 -20.28
C LYS A 190 -5.69 10.88 -20.57
N TYR A 191 -5.05 9.81 -20.09
CA TYR A 191 -3.58 9.66 -20.02
C TYR A 191 -3.04 8.40 -20.71
N GLY A 192 -3.91 7.52 -21.22
CA GLY A 192 -3.55 6.41 -22.10
C GLY A 192 -3.28 5.07 -21.43
N GLN A 193 -3.26 5.01 -20.09
CA GLN A 193 -3.11 3.75 -19.33
C GLN A 193 -4.16 3.68 -18.22
N ASP A 194 -4.68 2.49 -17.92
CA ASP A 194 -5.61 2.24 -16.82
C ASP A 194 -4.99 1.70 -15.51
N PRO A 195 -3.79 1.07 -15.41
CA PRO A 195 -3.38 0.44 -14.16
C PRO A 195 -3.01 1.48 -13.10
N ILE A 196 -3.64 1.41 -11.92
CA ILE A 196 -3.34 2.26 -10.76
C ILE A 196 -2.44 1.51 -9.78
N VAL A 197 -2.78 0.25 -9.50
CA VAL A 197 -2.02 -0.64 -8.62
C VAL A 197 -1.75 -1.94 -9.34
N ILE A 198 -0.48 -2.34 -9.42
CA ILE A 198 -0.06 -3.60 -10.01
C ILE A 198 0.76 -4.41 -9.02
N THR A 199 0.76 -5.73 -9.22
CA THR A 199 1.64 -6.65 -8.51
C THR A 199 2.15 -7.75 -9.43
N PHE A 200 3.31 -8.30 -9.11
CA PHE A 200 3.81 -9.52 -9.74
C PHE A 200 4.77 -10.25 -8.81
N ASN A 201 4.94 -11.55 -9.06
CA ASN A 201 5.93 -12.36 -8.36
C ASN A 201 7.21 -12.49 -9.18
N TYR A 202 8.34 -12.62 -8.50
CA TYR A 202 9.65 -12.77 -9.14
C TYR A 202 10.58 -13.66 -8.31
N GLY A 203 11.38 -14.50 -8.97
CA GLY A 203 12.35 -15.39 -8.32
C GLY A 203 11.71 -16.39 -7.34
N ASP A 204 12.37 -16.59 -6.20
CA ASP A 204 12.05 -17.60 -5.17
C ASP A 204 10.91 -17.15 -4.27
N GLY A 205 9.83 -16.70 -4.90
CA GLY A 205 8.65 -16.16 -4.24
C GLY A 205 8.88 -14.73 -3.77
N GLY A 206 9.57 -13.87 -4.51
CA GLY A 206 9.55 -12.42 -4.30
C GLY A 206 8.23 -11.83 -4.76
N THR A 207 7.85 -10.69 -4.20
CA THR A 207 6.65 -9.95 -4.61
C THR A 207 7.00 -8.50 -4.84
N VAL A 208 6.55 -7.95 -5.97
CA VAL A 208 6.64 -6.54 -6.29
C VAL A 208 5.24 -5.96 -6.29
N LEU A 209 5.09 -4.80 -5.68
CA LEU A 209 3.89 -3.99 -5.65
C LEU A 209 4.27 -2.57 -6.10
N HIS A 210 3.48 -2.01 -7.00
CA HIS A 210 3.70 -0.66 -7.51
C HIS A 210 2.38 0.07 -7.66
N MET A 211 2.42 1.37 -7.38
CA MET A 211 1.26 2.25 -7.40
C MET A 211 1.58 3.57 -8.10
N THR A 212 0.70 4.00 -9.01
CA THR A 212 0.76 5.33 -9.62
C THR A 212 0.28 6.40 -8.63
N SER A 213 0.95 7.56 -8.61
CA SER A 213 0.73 8.65 -7.64
C SER A 213 1.15 8.30 -6.21
N HIS A 214 1.04 9.27 -5.30
CA HIS A 214 1.52 9.17 -3.92
C HIS A 214 0.54 8.45 -3.01
N TYR A 215 1.09 7.53 -2.20
CA TYR A 215 0.32 6.70 -1.29
C TYR A 215 -0.29 7.51 -0.14
N TYR A 216 0.47 8.46 0.39
CA TYR A 216 0.14 9.15 1.63
C TYR A 216 -0.83 10.34 1.46
N LEU A 217 -1.01 10.86 0.24
CA LEU A 217 -1.81 12.05 -0.06
C LEU A 217 -3.05 11.73 -0.91
N GLN A 218 -3.92 10.80 -0.51
CA GLN A 218 -5.20 10.68 -1.21
C GLN A 218 -6.09 11.88 -0.87
N ARG A 219 -6.38 12.74 -1.86
CA ARG A 219 -7.38 13.81 -1.74
C ARG A 219 -8.76 13.19 -1.89
N SER A 220 -9.58 13.29 -0.85
CA SER A 220 -11.00 12.96 -0.94
C SER A 220 -11.74 14.10 -1.64
N GLU A 221 -12.10 13.94 -2.91
CA GLU A 221 -13.12 14.80 -3.49
C GLU A 221 -14.50 14.37 -2.98
N LEU A 222 -15.13 15.24 -2.19
CA LEU A 222 -16.47 15.01 -1.66
C LEU A 222 -17.52 15.27 -2.76
N ARG A 223 -17.53 14.41 -3.79
CA ARG A 223 -18.34 14.54 -5.01
C ARG A 223 -19.84 14.29 -4.79
N THR A 224 -20.22 13.60 -3.72
CA THR A 224 -21.59 13.14 -3.49
C THR A 224 -22.08 13.51 -2.08
N ASN A 225 -23.39 13.58 -1.89
CA ASN A 225 -23.98 13.76 -0.56
C ASN A 225 -23.56 12.68 0.44
N ARG A 226 -23.23 11.46 -0.03
CA ARG A 226 -22.66 10.39 0.81
C ARG A 226 -21.33 10.82 1.42
N HIS A 227 -20.43 11.41 0.62
CA HIS A 227 -19.09 11.78 1.10
C HIS A 227 -19.15 12.86 2.18
N MET A 228 -20.20 13.69 2.18
CA MET A 228 -20.41 14.76 3.17
C MET A 228 -20.99 14.29 4.51
N LYS A 229 -21.40 13.01 4.63
CA LYS A 229 -21.81 12.42 5.91
C LYS A 229 -20.66 12.41 6.92
N SER A 230 -20.92 12.07 8.17
CA SER A 230 -19.89 12.01 9.21
C SER A 230 -19.10 10.69 9.17
N ALA A 231 -17.87 10.69 9.71
CA ALA A 231 -17.11 9.46 9.93
C ALA A 231 -17.80 8.50 10.92
N ALA A 232 -18.69 8.99 11.79
CA ALA A 232 -19.54 8.13 12.62
C ALA A 232 -20.58 7.38 11.79
N ASP A 233 -21.21 8.05 10.82
CA ASP A 233 -22.11 7.40 9.86
C ASP A 233 -21.37 6.33 9.07
N TYR A 234 -20.15 6.61 8.62
CA TYR A 234 -19.28 5.63 7.97
C TYR A 234 -19.05 4.39 8.85
N ALA A 235 -18.65 4.59 10.10
CA ALA A 235 -18.38 3.48 11.03
C ALA A 235 -19.64 2.61 11.25
N MET A 236 -20.81 3.21 11.44
CA MET A 236 -22.06 2.47 11.67
C MET A 236 -22.62 1.83 10.39
N GLU A 237 -22.82 2.63 9.34
CA GLU A 237 -23.50 2.21 8.11
C GLU A 237 -22.60 1.29 7.25
N GLU A 238 -21.28 1.44 7.36
CA GLU A 238 -20.35 0.80 6.44
C GLU A 238 -19.34 -0.15 7.05
N MET A 239 -18.95 0.10 8.29
CA MET A 239 -18.01 -0.75 9.02
C MET A 239 -18.69 -1.65 10.03
N ALA A 240 -20.03 -1.61 10.08
CA ALA A 240 -20.88 -2.41 10.96
C ALA A 240 -20.57 -2.24 12.46
N PHE A 241 -20.23 -1.01 12.86
CA PHE A 241 -20.02 -0.67 14.27
C PHE A 241 -21.36 -0.42 14.97
N SER A 242 -21.47 -0.91 16.21
CA SER A 242 -22.55 -0.53 17.11
C SER A 242 -22.40 0.92 17.56
N LYS A 243 -23.48 1.46 18.14
CA LYS A 243 -23.44 2.81 18.71
C LYS A 243 -22.41 2.93 19.83
N GLU A 244 -22.28 1.89 20.65
CA GLU A 244 -21.31 1.81 21.73
C GLU A 244 -19.88 1.80 21.18
N GLU A 245 -19.60 1.00 20.13
CA GLU A 245 -18.30 0.95 19.46
C GLU A 245 -17.89 2.33 18.90
N VAL A 246 -18.86 3.10 18.37
CA VAL A 246 -18.64 4.47 17.89
C VAL A 246 -18.39 5.45 19.02
N MET A 247 -19.13 5.36 20.13
CA MET A 247 -18.93 6.22 21.30
C MET A 247 -17.53 6.07 21.89
N GLU A 248 -16.94 4.88 21.86
CA GLU A 248 -15.58 4.64 22.35
C GLU A 248 -14.49 5.37 21.56
N ILE A 249 -14.73 5.70 20.28
CA ILE A 249 -13.78 6.39 19.39
C ILE A 249 -14.32 7.74 18.88
N GLU A 250 -15.36 8.28 19.52
CA GLU A 250 -16.07 9.49 19.08
C GLU A 250 -15.11 10.68 18.92
N LYS A 251 -14.13 10.80 19.82
CA LYS A 251 -13.14 11.87 19.80
C LYS A 251 -12.32 11.87 18.51
N GLU A 252 -11.96 10.70 18.02
CA GLU A 252 -11.20 10.54 16.77
C GLU A 252 -12.07 10.79 15.54
N LEU A 253 -13.35 10.39 15.58
CA LEU A 253 -14.29 10.53 14.46
C LEU A 253 -14.83 11.96 14.29
N ASN A 254 -14.97 12.72 15.38
CA ASN A 254 -15.63 14.01 15.39
C ASN A 254 -14.98 14.98 14.39
N GLY A 255 -15.75 15.60 13.49
CA GLY A 255 -15.27 16.57 12.52
C GLY A 255 -14.35 15.99 11.45
N VAL A 256 -14.55 14.71 11.12
CA VAL A 256 -14.05 14.03 9.92
C VAL A 256 -15.27 13.61 9.09
N SER A 257 -15.25 13.86 7.79
CA SER A 257 -16.31 13.40 6.88
C SER A 257 -16.15 11.91 6.54
N LEU A 258 -17.23 11.28 6.09
CA LEU A 258 -17.24 9.89 5.62
C LEU A 258 -16.23 9.71 4.49
N GLY A 259 -16.20 10.60 3.49
CA GLY A 259 -15.24 10.49 2.38
C GLY A 259 -13.79 10.62 2.81
N GLU A 260 -13.49 11.48 3.81
CA GLU A 260 -12.15 11.60 4.39
C GLU A 260 -11.76 10.32 5.14
N ALA A 261 -12.68 9.74 5.93
CA ALA A 261 -12.45 8.50 6.67
C ALA A 261 -12.32 7.28 5.75
N GLU A 262 -13.19 7.14 4.75
CA GLU A 262 -13.12 6.06 3.76
C GLU A 262 -11.79 6.08 3.00
N SER A 263 -11.38 7.25 2.52
CA SER A 263 -10.12 7.41 1.78
C SER A 263 -8.93 7.02 2.66
N ALA A 264 -8.85 7.53 3.89
CA ALA A 264 -7.77 7.19 4.81
C ALA A 264 -7.82 5.72 5.28
N TYR A 265 -9.02 5.15 5.47
CA TYR A 265 -9.21 3.74 5.82
C TYR A 265 -8.68 2.82 4.74
N SER A 266 -8.99 3.12 3.47
CA SER A 266 -8.54 2.30 2.35
C SER A 266 -7.01 2.18 2.32
N THR A 267 -6.31 3.29 2.53
CA THR A 267 -4.86 3.38 2.66
C THR A 267 -4.33 2.63 3.90
N THR A 268 -4.94 2.77 5.07
CA THR A 268 -4.45 2.06 6.27
C THR A 268 -4.66 0.55 6.17
N GLN A 269 -5.84 0.12 5.69
CA GLN A 269 -6.21 -1.29 5.57
C GLN A 269 -5.38 -2.00 4.50
N PHE A 270 -5.12 -1.36 3.35
CA PHE A 270 -4.25 -1.90 2.30
C PHE A 270 -2.84 -2.20 2.82
N LEU A 271 -2.21 -1.22 3.48
CA LEU A 271 -0.86 -1.38 4.01
C LEU A 271 -0.82 -2.45 5.09
N GLY A 272 -1.82 -2.47 5.98
CA GLY A 272 -2.00 -3.53 6.96
C GLY A 272 -2.05 -4.91 6.32
N ASN A 273 -2.87 -5.09 5.27
CA ASN A 273 -2.99 -6.34 4.53
C ASN A 273 -1.65 -6.76 3.89
N VAL A 274 -0.95 -5.83 3.22
CA VAL A 274 0.38 -6.09 2.63
C VAL A 274 1.36 -6.61 3.68
N ILE A 275 1.40 -5.96 4.84
CA ILE A 275 2.27 -6.36 5.95
C ILE A 275 1.91 -7.75 6.46
N ILE A 276 0.63 -7.99 6.74
CA ILE A 276 0.11 -9.26 7.25
C ILE A 276 0.46 -10.41 6.30
N GLU A 277 0.21 -10.23 5.00
CA GLU A 277 0.44 -11.29 4.01
C GLU A 277 1.93 -11.60 3.84
N GLN A 278 2.80 -10.59 3.88
CA GLN A 278 4.24 -10.83 3.89
C GLN A 278 4.68 -11.59 5.16
N GLN A 279 4.17 -11.21 6.34
CA GLN A 279 4.49 -11.93 7.59
C GLN A 279 4.01 -13.38 7.57
N LYS A 280 2.80 -13.66 7.06
CA LYS A 280 2.30 -15.04 6.87
C LYS A 280 3.21 -15.84 5.96
N LYS A 281 3.63 -15.25 4.83
CA LYS A 281 4.54 -15.88 3.86
C LYS A 281 5.89 -16.22 4.49
N VAL A 282 6.47 -15.29 5.24
CA VAL A 282 7.71 -15.49 6.00
C VAL A 282 7.56 -16.62 7.01
N ASN A 283 6.50 -16.60 7.82
CA ASN A 283 6.22 -17.65 8.81
C ASN A 283 6.12 -19.03 8.16
N LYS A 284 5.43 -19.14 7.02
CA LYS A 284 5.32 -20.39 6.24
C LYS A 284 6.67 -20.87 5.70
N ARG A 285 7.55 -19.96 5.25
CA ARG A 285 8.91 -20.32 4.79
C ARG A 285 9.76 -20.83 5.95
N LEU A 286 9.71 -20.14 7.09
CA LEU A 286 10.49 -20.50 8.29
C LEU A 286 10.05 -21.85 8.89
N THR A 287 8.75 -22.13 8.95
CA THR A 287 8.24 -23.42 9.42
C THR A 287 8.63 -24.56 8.48
N LYS A 288 8.54 -24.34 7.16
CA LYS A 288 9.00 -25.33 6.17
C LYS A 288 10.49 -25.62 6.32
N LYS A 289 11.34 -24.59 6.48
CA LYS A 289 12.78 -24.76 6.66
C LYS A 289 13.13 -25.60 7.90
N LYS A 290 12.53 -25.26 9.06
CA LYS A 290 12.71 -26.03 10.31
C LYS A 290 12.27 -27.50 10.17
N SER A 291 11.19 -27.76 9.41
CA SER A 291 10.70 -29.13 9.20
C SER A 291 11.64 -29.99 8.36
N VAL A 292 12.41 -29.37 7.45
CA VAL A 292 13.41 -30.06 6.63
C VAL A 292 14.67 -30.34 7.45
N GLU A 293 15.17 -29.35 8.19
CA GLU A 293 16.34 -29.50 9.09
C GLU A 293 16.12 -30.59 10.15
N ASN A 294 14.91 -30.68 10.72
CA ASN A 294 14.54 -31.73 11.68
C ASN A 294 14.40 -33.14 11.06
N LYS A 295 14.26 -33.26 9.72
CA LYS A 295 14.22 -34.54 9.03
C LYS A 295 15.61 -35.02 8.60
N GLU A 296 16.53 -34.10 8.33
CA GLU A 296 17.93 -34.41 7.97
C GLU A 296 18.81 -34.72 9.18
N SER A 297 18.34 -34.39 10.39
CA SER A 297 19.02 -34.65 11.67
C SER A 297 18.56 -35.92 12.39
N LYS A 298 17.69 -36.72 11.77
CA LYS A 298 17.22 -38.04 12.25
C LYS A 298 17.63 -39.14 11.29
#